data_AF-A0A1N7D949-F1
#
_entry.id   AF-A0A1N7D949-F1
#
_cell.length_a   1.000
_cell.length_b   1.000
_cell.length_c   1.000
_cell.angle_alpha   90.00
_cell.angle_beta   90.00
_cell.angle_gamma   90.00
#
_symmetry.space_group_name_H-M   'P 1'
#
loop_
_entity.id
_entity.type
_entity.pdbx_description
1 polymer ?
#
loop_
_entity_poly.entity_id
_entity_poly.type
_entity_poly.pdbx_seq_one_letter_code
_entity_poly.pdbx_strand_id
1 'polypeptide(L)'
;MSDDEVEQMVASFARAAELVMQAGFDGVEIHGANGWLIQQFVSAATNFRQDRWGGSLENRLRFPLAIVDAIDQMRQKHHRPDFIIGYRFSPEEPGERGITMKETLTLVDRLLEKTASISAHFAVGFLQKSSPWGGCEPDPNAGSTRPH
;
A
#
# COMPACT_ATOMS: atom_id res chain seq x y z
N MET A 1 -3.64 -17.38 1.48
CA MET A 1 -3.59 -17.05 0.05
C MET A 1 -2.66 -18.02 -0.65
N SER A 2 -3.21 -19.06 -1.26
CA SER A 2 -2.52 -19.87 -2.28
C SER A 2 -2.22 -19.01 -3.52
N ASP A 3 -1.47 -19.57 -4.47
CA ASP A 3 -1.19 -18.90 -5.75
C ASP A 3 -2.50 -18.54 -6.49
N ASP A 4 -3.42 -19.50 -6.60
CA ASP A 4 -4.73 -19.32 -7.23
C ASP A 4 -5.58 -18.25 -6.54
N GLU A 5 -5.55 -18.18 -5.21
CA GLU A 5 -6.27 -17.16 -4.45
C GLU A 5 -5.71 -15.75 -4.73
N VAL A 6 -4.41 -15.62 -4.93
CA VAL A 6 -3.79 -14.34 -5.30
C VAL A 6 -4.20 -13.94 -6.71
N GLU A 7 -4.19 -14.87 -7.67
CA GLU A 7 -4.65 -14.59 -9.03
C GLU A 7 -6.13 -14.23 -9.09
N GLN A 8 -6.97 -14.94 -8.31
CA GLN A 8 -8.40 -14.64 -8.21
C GLN A 8 -8.65 -13.27 -7.59
N MET A 9 -7.80 -12.85 -6.65
CA MET A 9 -7.84 -11.50 -6.10
C MET A 9 -7.52 -10.45 -7.16
N VAL A 10 -6.47 -10.65 -7.96
CA VAL A 10 -6.15 -9.78 -9.10
C VAL A 10 -7.33 -9.67 -10.07
N ALA A 11 -7.95 -10.79 -10.43
CA ALA A 11 -9.12 -10.81 -11.29
C ALA A 11 -10.31 -10.06 -10.68
N SER A 12 -10.48 -10.12 -9.36
CA SER A 12 -11.52 -9.39 -8.64
C SER A 12 -11.32 -7.88 -8.69
N PHE A 13 -10.07 -7.38 -8.57
CA PHE A 13 -9.76 -5.96 -8.78
C PHE A 13 -10.07 -5.51 -10.21
N ALA A 14 -9.68 -6.30 -11.21
CA ALA A 14 -9.98 -6.00 -12.61
C ALA A 14 -11.49 -5.97 -12.88
N ARG A 15 -12.24 -6.93 -12.31
CA ARG A 15 -13.71 -6.96 -12.43
C ARG A 15 -14.36 -5.76 -11.75
N ALA A 16 -13.86 -5.32 -10.60
CA ALA A 16 -14.33 -4.12 -9.95
C ALA A 16 -14.10 -2.87 -10.81
N ALA A 17 -12.90 -2.74 -11.42
CA ALA A 17 -12.61 -1.63 -12.33
C ALA A 17 -13.49 -1.67 -13.59
N GLU A 18 -13.75 -2.85 -14.15
CA GLU A 18 -14.67 -3.02 -15.28
C GLU A 18 -16.08 -2.52 -14.94
N LEU A 19 -16.59 -2.83 -13.74
CA LEU A 19 -17.88 -2.32 -13.28
C LEU A 19 -17.89 -0.79 -13.17
N VAL A 20 -16.81 -0.20 -12.68
CA VAL A 20 -16.66 1.26 -12.56
C VAL A 20 -16.62 1.92 -13.95
N MET A 21 -15.91 1.32 -14.92
CA MET A 21 -15.90 1.78 -16.31
C MET A 21 -17.31 1.72 -16.93
N GLN A 22 -18.03 0.63 -16.71
CA GLN A 22 -19.41 0.45 -17.20
C GLN A 22 -20.40 1.42 -16.57
N ALA A 23 -20.17 1.79 -15.31
CA ALA A 23 -20.96 2.80 -14.61
C ALA A 23 -20.67 4.24 -15.09
N GLY A 24 -19.69 4.43 -15.97
CA GLY A 24 -19.40 5.73 -16.59
C GLY A 24 -18.49 6.64 -15.77
N PHE A 25 -17.78 6.11 -14.77
CA PHE A 25 -16.76 6.88 -14.05
C PHE A 25 -15.51 7.10 -14.91
N ASP A 26 -14.74 8.14 -14.55
CA ASP A 26 -13.52 8.54 -15.25
C ASP A 26 -12.27 7.79 -14.78
N GLY A 27 -12.34 7.06 -13.67
CA GLY A 27 -11.18 6.34 -13.16
C GLY A 27 -11.41 5.57 -11.87
N VAL A 28 -10.35 4.90 -11.42
CA VAL A 28 -10.28 4.17 -10.15
C VAL A 28 -8.98 4.48 -9.44
N GLU A 29 -8.98 4.41 -8.12
CA GLU A 29 -7.76 4.47 -7.30
C GLU A 29 -7.50 3.11 -6.64
N ILE A 30 -6.31 2.57 -6.86
CA ILE A 30 -5.82 1.36 -6.21
C ILE A 30 -5.20 1.75 -4.86
N HIS A 31 -5.77 1.25 -3.76
CA HIS A 31 -5.27 1.56 -2.42
C HIS A 31 -4.18 0.57 -1.96
N GLY A 32 -2.92 0.92 -2.18
CA GLY A 32 -1.73 0.18 -1.74
C GLY A 32 -0.97 0.81 -0.58
N ALA A 33 -1.69 1.39 0.39
CA ALA A 33 -1.13 2.12 1.53
C ALA A 33 -1.75 1.66 2.87
N ASN A 34 -1.29 2.24 3.98
CA ASN A 34 -1.83 2.06 5.34
C ASN A 34 -1.80 0.62 5.89
N GLY A 35 -0.88 -0.22 5.41
CA GLY A 35 -0.70 -1.60 5.87
C GLY A 35 -1.78 -2.56 5.38
N TRP A 36 -2.57 -2.17 4.37
CA TRP A 36 -3.61 -3.02 3.79
C TRP A 36 -3.02 -4.03 2.80
N LEU A 37 -3.87 -4.92 2.26
CA LEU A 37 -3.48 -6.10 1.50
C LEU A 37 -2.32 -5.86 0.52
N ILE A 38 -2.41 -4.85 -0.34
CA ILE A 38 -1.37 -4.60 -1.34
C ILE A 38 -0.04 -4.18 -0.68
N GLN A 39 -0.07 -3.32 0.34
CA GLN A 39 1.14 -2.96 1.11
C GLN A 39 1.71 -4.18 1.82
N GLN A 40 0.86 -5.09 2.32
CA GLN A 40 1.32 -6.31 2.97
C GLN A 40 2.11 -7.22 2.03
N PHE A 41 1.81 -7.20 0.72
CA PHE A 41 2.61 -7.91 -0.29
C PHE A 41 3.93 -7.19 -0.59
N VAL A 42 3.95 -5.86 -0.60
CA VAL A 42 5.17 -5.07 -0.88
C VAL A 42 6.17 -5.12 0.28
N SER A 43 5.69 -5.07 1.52
CA SER A 43 6.53 -4.97 2.72
C SER A 43 7.21 -6.30 3.06
N ALA A 44 8.53 -6.27 3.26
CA ALA A 44 9.29 -7.42 3.75
C ALA A 44 8.99 -7.75 5.23
N ALA A 45 8.38 -6.81 5.95
CA ALA A 45 7.99 -6.97 7.35
C ALA A 45 6.73 -7.82 7.51
N THR A 46 5.92 -7.95 6.46
CA THR A 46 4.65 -8.70 6.48
C THR A 46 4.60 -9.83 5.46
N ASN A 47 5.31 -9.72 4.32
CA ASN A 47 5.36 -10.75 3.30
C ASN A 47 6.48 -11.75 3.56
N PHE A 48 6.17 -12.82 4.28
CA PHE A 48 7.10 -13.92 4.55
C PHE A 48 7.00 -15.08 3.54
N ARG A 49 6.34 -14.86 2.39
CA ARG A 49 6.20 -15.90 1.37
C ARG A 49 7.55 -16.21 0.72
N GLN A 50 7.70 -17.45 0.26
CA GLN A 50 8.89 -17.94 -0.46
C GLN A 50 8.57 -18.35 -1.90
N ASP A 51 7.38 -18.00 -2.38
CA ASP A 51 6.94 -18.24 -3.75
C ASP A 51 7.14 -17.00 -4.64
N ARG A 52 6.55 -17.00 -5.84
CA ARG A 52 6.68 -15.90 -6.81
C ARG A 52 6.05 -14.58 -6.37
N TRP A 53 5.32 -14.56 -5.25
CA TRP A 53 4.68 -13.36 -4.69
C TRP A 53 5.42 -12.78 -3.48
N GLY A 54 6.53 -13.39 -3.05
CA GLY A 54 7.32 -12.88 -1.92
C GLY A 54 8.81 -13.20 -2.00
N GLY A 55 9.51 -12.92 -0.89
CA GLY A 55 10.95 -13.00 -0.81
C GLY A 55 11.61 -11.77 -1.43
N SER A 56 12.05 -11.88 -2.68
CA SER A 56 12.74 -10.78 -3.39
C SER A 56 11.81 -9.58 -3.60
N LEU A 57 12.38 -8.38 -3.69
CA LEU A 57 11.61 -7.17 -3.99
C LEU A 57 10.79 -7.33 -5.27
N GLU A 58 11.38 -7.89 -6.33
CA GLU A 58 10.68 -8.10 -7.60
C GLU A 58 9.42 -8.98 -7.45
N ASN A 59 9.51 -10.05 -6.65
CA ASN A 59 8.36 -10.90 -6.37
C ASN A 59 7.31 -10.19 -5.51
N ARG A 60 7.74 -9.41 -4.51
CA ARG A 60 6.84 -8.61 -3.66
C ARG A 60 6.08 -7.54 -4.46
N LEU A 61 6.73 -6.95 -5.47
CA LEU A 61 6.10 -6.00 -6.39
C LEU A 61 5.20 -6.67 -7.44
N ARG A 62 5.26 -8.00 -7.61
CA ARG A 62 4.48 -8.70 -8.64
C ARG A 62 2.97 -8.53 -8.45
N PHE A 63 2.49 -8.58 -7.20
CA PHE A 63 1.06 -8.45 -6.90
C PHE A 63 0.48 -7.07 -7.27
N PRO A 64 1.02 -5.93 -6.78
CA PRO A 64 0.49 -4.62 -7.17
C PRO A 64 0.59 -4.37 -8.67
N LEU A 65 1.69 -4.80 -9.31
CA LEU A 65 1.86 -4.63 -10.75
C LEU A 65 0.87 -5.47 -11.56
N ALA A 66 0.56 -6.70 -11.12
CA ALA A 66 -0.44 -7.55 -11.75
C ALA A 66 -1.86 -6.95 -11.68
N ILE A 67 -2.20 -6.28 -10.57
CA ILE A 67 -3.49 -5.56 -10.44
C ILE A 67 -3.57 -4.44 -11.49
N VAL A 68 -2.52 -3.63 -11.61
CA VAL A 68 -2.48 -2.53 -12.59
C VAL A 68 -2.58 -3.06 -14.02
N ASP A 69 -1.83 -4.11 -14.35
CA ASP A 69 -1.88 -4.74 -15.67
C ASP A 69 -3.28 -5.26 -15.99
N ALA A 70 -3.94 -5.91 -15.03
CA ALA A 70 -5.27 -6.47 -15.22
C ALA A 70 -6.34 -5.38 -15.39
N ILE A 71 -6.23 -4.25 -14.66
CA ILE A 71 -7.11 -3.10 -14.84
C ILE A 71 -6.86 -2.42 -16.20
N ASP A 72 -5.61 -2.28 -16.61
CA ASP A 72 -5.27 -1.71 -17.92
C ASP A 72 -5.80 -2.57 -19.08
N GLN A 73 -5.75 -3.90 -18.95
CA GLN A 73 -6.39 -4.80 -19.92
C GLN A 73 -7.89 -4.57 -20.03
N MET A 74 -8.59 -4.32 -18.92
CA MET A 74 -10.02 -3.97 -18.95
C MET A 74 -10.23 -2.61 -19.63
N ARG A 75 -9.37 -1.63 -19.34
CA ARG A 75 -9.40 -0.31 -19.99
C ARG A 75 -9.31 -0.42 -21.51
N GLN A 76 -8.38 -1.25 -22.00
CA GLN A 76 -8.20 -1.52 -23.43
C GLN A 76 -9.41 -2.25 -24.01
N LYS A 77 -9.89 -3.31 -23.33
CA LYS A 77 -11.07 -4.10 -23.75
C LYS A 77 -12.33 -3.25 -23.91
N HIS A 78 -12.52 -2.24 -23.05
CA HIS A 78 -13.66 -1.33 -23.08
C HIS A 78 -13.42 -0.07 -23.91
N HIS A 79 -12.26 0.05 -24.58
CA HIS A 79 -11.89 1.21 -25.40
C HIS A 79 -12.00 2.56 -24.66
N ARG A 80 -11.53 2.60 -23.41
CA ARG A 80 -11.58 3.79 -22.53
C ARG A 80 -10.19 4.41 -22.31
N PRO A 81 -9.55 5.03 -23.32
CA PRO A 81 -8.22 5.64 -23.17
C PRO A 81 -8.20 6.82 -22.19
N ASP A 82 -9.36 7.42 -21.94
CA ASP A 82 -9.62 8.49 -20.98
C ASP A 82 -9.63 8.01 -19.52
N PHE A 83 -9.74 6.71 -19.28
CA PHE A 83 -9.89 6.18 -17.92
C PHE A 83 -8.57 6.22 -17.13
N ILE A 84 -8.62 6.89 -15.99
CA ILE A 84 -7.49 7.15 -15.11
C ILE A 84 -7.33 6.00 -14.11
N ILE A 85 -6.08 5.54 -13.94
CA ILE A 85 -5.74 4.51 -12.96
C ILE A 85 -4.85 5.15 -11.91
N GLY A 86 -5.41 5.58 -10.79
CA GLY A 86 -4.63 6.09 -9.66
C GLY A 86 -4.03 4.96 -8.83
N TYR A 87 -2.87 5.19 -8.24
CA TYR A 87 -2.26 4.29 -7.27
C TYR A 87 -1.83 5.06 -6.02
N ARG A 88 -2.32 4.64 -4.87
CA ARG A 88 -1.99 5.23 -3.57
C ARG A 88 -1.02 4.34 -2.80
N PHE A 89 0.11 4.87 -2.36
CA PHE A 89 1.10 4.13 -1.56
C PHE A 89 1.58 4.87 -0.33
N SER A 90 2.07 4.10 0.65
CA SER A 90 2.82 4.60 1.79
C SER A 90 4.31 4.59 1.42
N PRO A 91 5.00 5.75 1.44
CA PRO A 91 6.36 5.84 0.93
C PRO A 91 7.40 5.16 1.81
N GLU A 92 7.12 5.07 3.11
CA GLU A 92 7.97 4.39 4.07
C GLU A 92 7.13 3.64 5.10
N GLU A 93 7.65 2.50 5.54
CA GLU A 93 7.16 1.79 6.71
C GLU A 93 8.32 1.67 7.72
N PRO A 94 8.17 2.22 8.93
CA PRO A 94 9.25 2.20 9.92
C PRO A 94 9.53 0.77 10.39
N GLY A 95 10.80 0.37 10.37
CA GLY A 95 11.26 -0.93 10.85
C GLY A 95 12.44 -1.47 10.03
N GLU A 96 13.24 -2.37 10.59
CA GLU A 96 14.43 -2.93 9.94
C GLU A 96 14.12 -3.68 8.62
N ARG A 97 12.89 -4.17 8.48
CA ARG A 97 12.39 -4.85 7.27
C ARG A 97 11.20 -4.13 6.63
N GLY A 98 10.95 -2.89 7.02
CA GLY A 98 9.88 -2.08 6.43
C GLY A 98 10.20 -1.68 4.99
N ILE A 99 9.20 -1.09 4.32
CA ILE A 99 9.36 -0.52 2.99
C ILE A 99 10.30 0.67 3.07
N THR A 100 11.40 0.62 2.32
CA THR A 100 12.35 1.72 2.20
C THR A 100 11.97 2.64 1.04
N MET A 101 12.38 3.91 1.10
CA MET A 101 12.19 4.85 -0.01
C MET A 101 12.73 4.32 -1.35
N LYS A 102 13.84 3.56 -1.34
CA LYS A 102 14.40 2.95 -2.55
C LYS A 102 13.46 1.93 -3.17
N GLU A 103 12.82 1.10 -2.34
CA GLU A 103 11.82 0.12 -2.81
C GLU A 103 10.58 0.83 -3.36
N THR A 104 10.15 1.91 -2.70
CA THR A 104 9.06 2.76 -3.17
C THR A 104 9.36 3.38 -4.53
N LEU A 105 10.55 3.95 -4.73
CA LEU A 105 10.96 4.49 -6.03
C LEU A 105 10.98 3.40 -7.11
N THR A 106 11.45 2.20 -6.76
CA THR A 106 11.41 1.05 -7.68
C THR A 106 9.98 0.69 -8.07
N LEU A 107 9.04 0.72 -7.12
CA LEU A 107 7.60 0.52 -7.42
C LEU A 107 7.09 1.62 -8.36
N VAL A 108 7.40 2.88 -8.08
CA VAL A 108 6.98 4.02 -8.91
C VAL A 108 7.51 3.91 -10.34
N ASP A 109 8.80 3.61 -10.50
CA ASP A 109 9.42 3.44 -11.83
C ASP A 109 8.70 2.34 -12.62
N ARG A 110 8.42 1.20 -11.99
CA ARG A 110 7.73 0.06 -12.63
C ARG A 110 6.26 0.34 -12.93
N LEU A 111 5.60 1.19 -12.14
CA LEU A 111 4.25 1.65 -12.41
C LEU A 111 4.21 2.59 -13.62
N LEU A 112 5.15 3.55 -13.68
CA LEU A 112 5.27 4.51 -14.78
C LEU A 112 5.61 3.83 -16.11
N GLU A 113 6.42 2.77 -16.11
CA GLU A 113 6.71 1.96 -17.29
C GLU A 113 5.46 1.30 -17.89
N LYS A 114 4.46 0.98 -17.06
CA LYS A 114 3.28 0.19 -17.47
C LYS A 114 2.15 1.04 -18.03
N THR A 115 1.97 2.25 -17.54
CA THR A 115 0.91 3.12 -18.05
C THR A 115 1.25 4.59 -17.85
N ALA A 116 1.04 5.37 -18.91
CA ALA A 116 1.25 6.81 -18.92
C ALA A 116 0.21 7.59 -18.08
N SER A 117 -0.81 6.91 -17.56
CA SER A 117 -1.97 7.51 -16.89
C SER A 117 -2.08 7.14 -15.40
N ILE A 118 -0.95 6.88 -14.72
CA ILE A 118 -0.93 6.71 -13.27
C ILE A 118 -0.76 8.03 -12.54
N SER A 119 -1.75 8.40 -11.73
CA SER A 119 -1.57 9.38 -10.67
C SER A 119 -1.08 8.67 -9.40
N ALA A 120 0.12 9.04 -8.95
CA ALA A 120 0.68 8.56 -7.69
C ALA A 120 0.19 9.44 -6.54
N HIS A 121 -0.59 8.88 -5.62
CA HIS A 121 -1.02 9.56 -4.41
C HIS A 121 -0.24 9.08 -3.19
N PHE A 122 0.46 10.03 -2.55
CA PHE A 122 1.28 9.77 -1.38
C PHE A 122 0.43 9.85 -0.13
N ALA A 123 0.27 8.72 0.56
CA ALA A 123 -0.29 8.73 1.90
C ALA A 123 0.78 9.18 2.89
N VAL A 124 0.79 10.47 3.25
CA VAL A 124 1.52 10.94 4.45
C VAL A 124 0.67 10.62 5.67
N GLY A 125 0.79 9.40 6.17
CA GLY A 125 0.15 8.95 7.42
C GLY A 125 1.04 9.27 8.61
N PHE A 126 0.52 10.12 9.51
CA PHE A 126 1.01 10.52 10.83
C PHE A 126 2.36 9.94 11.31
N LEU A 127 3.34 10.84 11.50
CA LEU A 127 4.35 10.71 12.55
C LEU A 127 3.62 10.57 13.90
N GLN A 128 3.21 9.36 14.25
CA GLN A 128 2.89 9.05 15.63
C GLN A 128 4.23 8.94 16.34
N LYS A 129 4.75 10.10 16.76
CA LYS A 129 5.84 10.18 17.73
C LYS A 129 5.36 9.39 18.94
N SER A 130 5.89 8.17 19.13
CA SER A 130 5.74 7.46 20.38
C SER A 130 6.30 8.38 21.45
N SER A 131 5.41 9.03 22.22
CA SER A 131 5.80 9.69 23.45
C SER A 131 6.47 8.62 24.32
N PRO A 132 7.74 8.77 24.70
CA PRO A 132 8.30 7.89 25.69
C PRO A 132 7.53 8.22 26.96
N TRP A 133 6.80 7.23 27.47
CA TRP A 133 6.39 7.26 28.87
C TRP A 133 7.69 7.30 29.70
N GLY A 134 8.17 8.51 29.98
CA GLY A 134 9.15 8.79 31.00
C GLY A 134 8.45 8.70 32.34
N GLY A 135 8.91 7.76 33.15
CA GLY A 135 8.31 7.40 34.43
C GLY A 135 8.12 8.60 35.36
N CYS A 136 6.96 8.63 36.01
CA CYS A 136 6.79 9.37 37.24
C CYS A 136 7.01 8.36 38.38
N GLU A 137 8.26 8.26 38.85
CA GLU A 137 8.55 7.70 40.19
C GLU A 137 8.62 8.87 41.20
N PRO A 138 8.23 8.62 42.47
CA PRO A 138 7.72 9.64 43.36
C PRO A 138 8.83 10.42 44.09
N ASP A 139 8.58 11.70 44.36
CA ASP A 139 9.46 12.54 45.17
C ASP A 139 9.33 12.16 46.67
N PRO A 140 10.42 11.72 47.35
CA PRO A 140 10.37 11.19 48.71
C PRO A 140 10.42 12.24 49.84
N ASN A 141 10.28 13.54 49.56
CA ASN A 141 10.31 14.58 50.61
C ASN A 141 9.58 15.84 50.15
N ALA A 142 8.36 16.14 50.62
CA ALA A 142 8.12 17.13 51.68
C ALA A 142 6.97 18.06 51.17
N GLY A 143 5.94 18.44 51.91
CA GLY A 143 5.60 18.23 53.30
C GLY A 143 4.14 18.62 53.54
N SER A 144 3.64 18.16 54.69
CA SER A 144 2.34 18.43 55.30
C SER A 144 1.83 19.86 55.14
N THR A 145 0.55 20.02 54.74
CA THR A 145 -0.49 20.71 55.53
C THR A 145 -1.87 20.49 54.90
N ARG A 146 -2.79 19.83 55.64
CA ARG A 146 -4.25 20.04 55.45
C ARG A 146 -4.63 21.36 56.11
N PRO A 147 -5.71 22.02 55.66
CA PRO A 147 -6.79 22.21 56.62
C PRO A 147 -8.21 22.06 56.04
N HIS A 148 -9.05 21.50 56.92
CA HIS A 148 -10.50 21.60 57.14
C HIS A 148 -11.49 21.48 55.97
#